data_AF-A0A2P2IAX1-F1
#
_entry.id   AF-A0A2P2IAX1-F1
#
_cell.length_a   1.000
_cell.length_b   1.000
_cell.length_c   1.000
_cell.angle_alpha   90.00
_cell.angle_beta   90.00
_cell.angle_gamma   90.00
#
_symmetry.space_group_name_H-M   'P 1'
#
loop_
_entity.id
_entity.type
_entity.pdbx_description
1 polymer ?
#
loop_
_entity_poly.entity_id
_entity_poly.type
_entity_poly.pdbx_seq_one_letter_code
_entity_poly.pdbx_strand_id
1 'polypeptide(L)'
;MMNFSVAFSSNVANLVCWSPDGRYLAVPDNNKLYIKDSLTASNLFTSYVCYDFIKLLQWSPDSSMILTGTPSSSSTATAECPCVEVWSINNPDWRCRIQLGSAGLLTASWAPDSRHVLTTDLLHLRITIWSLVNKSVACIKNPKDCGQGLQFSSDGCYLAALERIDCKDHLTILEAKSWQLVKQFPLSTSDAAGLAWGCGGDAGTATIIAVWDSILAYNLTLYAMCGRVLSSVCGAESYGHGVRGAAWSPTGKHLVIGGHDTKLRVMSYMTWDITSERAHSPIIEGKTGSN
;
A
#
# COMPACT_ATOMS: atom_id res chain seq x y z
N MET A 1 19.04 8.44 -3.31
CA MET A 1 18.59 7.15 -2.74
C MET A 1 17.08 7.13 -2.88
N MET A 2 16.55 6.28 -3.78
CA MET A 2 15.16 6.33 -4.24
C MET A 2 14.24 5.70 -3.20
N ASN A 3 13.38 6.51 -2.58
CA ASN A 3 12.28 6.02 -1.77
C ASN A 3 11.08 5.82 -2.70
N PHE A 4 10.91 4.58 -3.19
CA PHE A 4 9.68 4.20 -3.86
C PHE A 4 8.63 4.04 -2.77
N SER A 5 7.61 4.89 -2.81
CA SER A 5 6.33 4.66 -2.15
C SER A 5 5.99 3.18 -2.21
N VAL A 6 5.81 2.55 -1.04
CA VAL A 6 5.53 1.12 -0.86
C VAL A 6 4.30 0.76 -1.68
N ALA A 7 4.53 0.38 -2.94
CA ALA A 7 3.52 -0.25 -3.76
C ALA A 7 3.29 -1.62 -3.12
N PHE A 8 2.05 -1.89 -2.72
CA PHE A 8 1.60 -3.23 -2.35
C PHE A 8 1.90 -4.16 -3.54
N SER A 9 3.04 -4.83 -3.50
CA SER A 9 3.47 -5.76 -4.54
C SER A 9 2.79 -7.09 -4.31
N SER A 10 1.53 -7.21 -4.74
CA SER A 10 0.89 -8.50 -4.93
C SER A 10 1.32 -9.09 -6.27
N ASN A 11 2.44 -9.82 -6.29
CA ASN A 11 2.63 -10.95 -7.20
C ASN A 11 3.84 -11.80 -6.78
N VAL A 12 3.64 -13.11 -6.79
CA VAL A 12 4.56 -14.15 -6.30
C VAL A 12 5.82 -14.19 -7.19
N ALA A 13 6.84 -13.41 -6.84
CA ALA A 13 8.16 -13.47 -7.44
C ALA A 13 9.20 -13.21 -6.34
N ASN A 14 9.90 -14.28 -5.92
CA ASN A 14 10.94 -14.33 -4.89
C ASN A 14 10.64 -13.50 -3.63
N LEU A 15 10.06 -14.14 -2.62
CA LEU A 15 9.82 -13.57 -1.29
C LEU A 15 11.08 -13.06 -0.57
N VAL A 16 12.26 -13.24 -1.15
CA VAL A 16 13.53 -12.73 -0.62
C VAL A 16 13.52 -11.21 -0.62
N CYS A 17 13.80 -10.58 0.51
CA CYS A 17 13.80 -9.13 0.63
C CYS A 17 14.91 -8.60 1.55
N TRP A 18 15.46 -7.43 1.17
CA TRP A 18 16.42 -6.68 1.98
C TRP A 18 15.69 -5.88 3.05
N SER A 19 16.32 -5.74 4.22
CA SER A 19 15.91 -4.75 5.20
C SER A 19 16.05 -3.33 4.63
N PRO A 20 15.19 -2.38 5.03
CA PRO A 20 15.27 -0.99 4.56
C PRO A 20 16.62 -0.30 4.76
N ASP A 21 17.36 -0.67 5.81
CA ASP A 21 18.73 -0.19 6.08
C ASP A 21 19.82 -0.89 5.23
N GLY A 22 19.47 -1.92 4.46
CA GLY A 22 20.38 -2.70 3.62
C GLY A 22 21.32 -3.63 4.41
N ARG A 23 21.13 -3.77 5.72
CA ARG A 23 22.01 -4.58 6.58
C ARG A 23 21.68 -6.07 6.53
N TYR A 24 20.41 -6.44 6.36
CA TYR A 24 19.96 -7.81 6.48
C TYR A 24 19.22 -8.27 5.22
N LEU A 25 19.44 -9.52 4.83
CA LEU A 25 18.71 -10.20 3.76
C LEU A 25 17.85 -11.30 4.37
N ALA A 26 16.54 -11.23 4.14
CA ALA A 26 15.60 -12.26 4.55
C ALA A 26 15.40 -13.27 3.42
N VAL A 27 15.65 -14.55 3.70
CA VAL A 27 15.57 -15.66 2.75
C VAL A 27 14.62 -16.72 3.31
N PRO A 28 13.39 -16.82 2.80
CA PRO A 28 12.48 -17.88 3.20
C PRO A 28 12.81 -19.20 2.50
N ASP A 29 12.65 -20.29 3.24
CA ASP A 29 12.80 -21.68 2.80
C ASP A 29 11.71 -22.50 3.47
N ASN A 30 10.62 -22.77 2.74
CA ASN A 30 9.42 -23.41 3.26
C ASN A 30 8.84 -22.68 4.49
N ASN A 31 8.94 -23.29 5.67
CA ASN A 31 8.52 -22.71 6.95
C ASN A 31 9.70 -22.14 7.76
N LYS A 32 10.92 -22.13 7.22
CA LYS A 32 12.08 -21.52 7.86
C LYS A 32 12.38 -20.18 7.21
N LEU A 33 12.75 -19.21 8.03
CA LEU A 33 13.20 -17.90 7.60
C LEU A 33 14.65 -17.72 8.01
N TYR A 34 15.55 -17.56 7.05
CA TYR A 34 16.95 -17.26 7.31
C TYR A 34 17.20 -15.77 7.15
N ILE A 35 17.86 -15.16 8.13
CA ILE A 35 18.34 -13.78 8.04
C ILE A 35 19.86 -13.82 7.85
N LYS A 36 20.35 -13.19 6.80
CA LYS A 36 21.79 -13.09 6.48
C LYS A 36 22.26 -11.66 6.65
N ASP A 37 23.47 -11.47 7.15
CA ASP A 37 24.11 -10.14 7.23
C ASP A 37 24.70 -9.77 5.85
N SER A 38 24.49 -8.53 5.42
CA SER A 38 24.98 -8.01 4.14
C SER A 38 26.51 -7.83 4.12
N LEU A 39 27.09 -7.46 5.25
CA LEU A 39 28.53 -7.19 5.37
C LEU A 39 29.35 -8.48 5.34
N THR A 40 28.73 -9.58 5.73
CA THR A 40 29.35 -10.90 5.75
C THR A 40 28.43 -11.86 5.03
N ALA A 41 28.31 -11.70 3.70
CA ALA A 41 27.34 -12.41 2.84
C ALA A 41 27.33 -13.96 2.97
N SER A 42 28.33 -14.55 3.64
CA SER A 42 28.42 -15.98 3.97
C SER A 42 27.82 -16.37 5.34
N ASN A 43 27.50 -15.43 6.23
CA ASN A 43 27.11 -15.74 7.61
C ASN A 43 25.61 -15.58 7.84
N LEU A 44 24.99 -16.67 8.25
CA LEU A 44 23.64 -16.69 8.83
C LEU A 44 23.66 -15.87 10.13
N PHE A 45 22.89 -14.79 10.18
CA PHE A 45 22.73 -13.96 11.38
C PHE A 45 21.80 -14.63 12.39
N THR A 46 20.61 -15.05 11.94
CA THR A 46 19.64 -15.80 12.74
C THR A 46 18.69 -16.58 11.85
N SER A 47 17.94 -17.51 12.41
CA SER A 47 16.85 -18.20 11.72
C SER A 47 15.62 -18.35 12.61
N TYR A 48 14.46 -18.32 11.97
CA TYR A 48 13.17 -18.50 12.61
C TYR A 48 12.44 -19.68 11.98
N VAL A 49 11.67 -20.40 12.81
CA VAL A 49 10.77 -21.45 12.35
C VAL A 49 9.35 -20.90 12.47
N CYS A 50 8.76 -20.61 11.32
CA CYS A 50 7.39 -20.17 11.18
C CYS A 50 6.42 -21.34 11.39
N TYR A 51 5.18 -21.00 11.74
CA TYR A 51 4.13 -21.99 11.93
C TYR A 51 3.84 -22.82 10.67
N ASP A 52 3.93 -22.19 9.50
CA ASP A 52 3.57 -22.78 8.20
C ASP A 52 4.40 -22.12 7.07
N PHE A 53 4.16 -22.53 5.82
CA PHE A 53 4.84 -22.03 4.63
C PHE A 53 4.75 -20.51 4.50
N ILE A 54 5.91 -19.86 4.39
CA ILE A 54 6.01 -18.42 4.25
C ILE A 54 5.54 -18.05 2.86
N LYS A 55 4.41 -17.35 2.78
CA LYS A 55 3.80 -16.86 1.53
C LYS A 55 3.83 -15.34 1.42
N LEU A 56 4.06 -14.65 2.53
CA LEU A 56 4.21 -13.20 2.63
C LEU A 56 5.40 -12.88 3.53
N LEU A 57 6.26 -11.95 3.11
CA LEU A 57 7.45 -11.53 3.85
C LEU A 57 7.65 -10.02 3.72
N GLN A 58 7.74 -9.32 4.84
CA GLN A 58 7.99 -7.86 4.85
C GLN A 58 8.79 -7.43 6.07
N TRP A 59 9.86 -6.66 5.83
CA TRP A 59 10.59 -5.97 6.88
C TRP A 59 9.79 -4.79 7.44
N SER A 60 9.92 -4.53 8.74
CA SER A 60 9.44 -3.28 9.32
C SER A 60 10.19 -2.09 8.72
N PRO A 61 9.56 -0.91 8.57
CA PRO A 61 10.23 0.30 8.08
C PRO A 61 11.52 0.68 8.83
N ASP A 62 11.57 0.40 10.14
CA ASP A 62 12.74 0.63 11.00
C ASP A 62 13.81 -0.49 10.96
N SER A 63 13.64 -1.51 10.11
CA SER A 63 14.53 -2.67 9.96
C SER A 63 14.69 -3.55 11.22
N SER A 64 13.91 -3.31 12.29
CA SER A 64 14.07 -4.00 13.57
C SER A 64 13.25 -5.29 13.70
N MET A 65 12.24 -5.45 12.86
CA MET A 65 11.31 -6.57 12.90
C MET A 65 11.04 -7.11 11.49
N ILE A 66 10.63 -8.38 11.44
CA ILE A 66 10.21 -9.04 10.21
C ILE A 66 8.83 -9.66 10.39
N LEU A 67 7.97 -9.44 9.39
CA LEU A 67 6.63 -9.96 9.31
C LEU A 67 6.60 -11.09 8.29
N THR A 68 6.08 -12.23 8.71
CA THR A 68 5.78 -13.39 7.87
C THR A 68 4.29 -13.66 7.90
N GLY A 69 3.68 -13.94 6.75
CA GLY A 69 2.27 -14.27 6.66
C GLY A 69 2.02 -15.59 5.94
N THR A 70 0.95 -16.26 6.36
CA THR A 70 0.37 -17.42 5.69
C THR A 70 -1.04 -17.06 5.20
N PRO A 71 -1.16 -16.33 4.06
CA PRO A 71 -2.46 -16.01 3.49
C PRO A 71 -3.23 -17.28 3.14
N SER A 72 -4.55 -17.22 3.30
CA SER A 72 -5.45 -18.30 2.96
C SER A 72 -5.43 -18.54 1.45
N SER A 73 -5.06 -19.75 1.02
CA SER A 73 -5.05 -20.12 -0.41
C SER A 73 -6.43 -20.44 -0.99
N SER A 74 -7.43 -20.68 -0.13
CA SER A 74 -8.81 -20.97 -0.53
C SER A 74 -9.79 -20.65 0.58
N SER A 75 -11.05 -20.40 0.23
CA SER A 75 -12.17 -20.25 1.18
C SER A 75 -12.60 -21.56 1.83
N THR A 76 -11.99 -22.68 1.45
CA THR A 76 -12.25 -24.00 2.03
C THR A 76 -11.48 -24.17 3.32
N ALA A 77 -12.19 -24.59 4.36
CA ALA A 77 -11.68 -24.85 5.71
C ALA A 77 -10.75 -26.08 5.74
N THR A 78 -9.58 -26.00 5.10
CA THR A 78 -8.45 -26.87 5.49
C THR A 78 -7.94 -26.44 6.86
N ALA A 79 -7.31 -27.36 7.59
CA ALA A 79 -6.83 -27.16 8.97
C ALA A 79 -5.75 -26.07 9.14
N GLU A 80 -5.45 -25.31 8.08
CA GLU A 80 -4.53 -24.19 8.08
C GLU A 80 -5.22 -22.95 8.65
N CYS A 81 -4.83 -22.55 9.85
CA CYS A 81 -5.27 -21.28 10.42
C CYS A 81 -4.41 -20.16 9.83
N PRO A 82 -4.97 -19.23 9.03
CA PRO A 82 -4.22 -18.11 8.51
C PRO A 82 -3.68 -17.26 9.66
N CYS A 83 -2.39 -16.99 9.61
CA CYS A 83 -1.72 -16.25 10.67
C CYS A 83 -0.67 -15.31 10.11
N VAL A 84 -0.39 -14.27 10.90
CA VAL A 84 0.75 -13.38 10.71
C VAL A 84 1.65 -13.57 11.92
N GLU A 85 2.93 -13.83 11.66
CA GLU A 85 3.96 -13.90 12.68
C GLU A 85 4.92 -12.73 12.52
N VAL A 86 5.32 -12.15 13.64
CA VAL A 86 6.27 -11.03 13.69
C VAL A 86 7.40 -11.41 14.63
N TRP A 87 8.63 -11.21 14.16
CA TRP A 87 9.85 -11.53 14.89
C TRP A 87 10.70 -10.29 15.05
N SER A 88 11.30 -10.09 16.22
CA SER A 88 12.28 -9.03 16.41
C SER A 88 13.69 -9.56 16.13
N ILE A 89 14.47 -8.78 15.38
CA ILE A 89 15.88 -9.07 15.12
C ILE A 89 16.73 -8.75 16.36
N ASN A 90 16.40 -7.66 17.05
CA ASN A 90 17.16 -7.18 18.20
C ASN A 90 16.81 -7.89 19.50
N ASN A 91 15.62 -8.50 19.58
CA ASN A 91 15.16 -9.23 20.76
C ASN A 91 14.66 -10.63 20.34
N PRO A 92 15.50 -11.68 20.43
CA PRO A 92 15.14 -13.02 19.96
C PRO A 92 14.01 -13.68 20.75
N ASP A 93 13.78 -13.26 22.00
CA ASP A 93 12.70 -13.77 22.84
C ASP A 93 11.34 -13.16 22.46
N TRP A 94 11.35 -12.01 21.77
CA TRP A 94 10.13 -11.34 21.37
C TRP A 94 9.61 -11.87 20.04
N ARG A 95 8.38 -12.41 20.09
CA ARG A 95 7.61 -12.82 18.91
C ARG A 95 6.13 -12.54 19.11
N CYS A 96 5.44 -12.22 18.03
CA CYS A 96 3.99 -12.04 18.01
C CYS A 96 3.37 -12.97 16.97
N ARG A 97 2.23 -13.58 17.30
CA ARG A 97 1.40 -14.32 16.35
C ARG A 97 -0.02 -13.76 16.39
N ILE A 98 -0.50 -13.33 15.25
CA ILE A 98 -1.85 -12.81 15.03
C ILE A 98 -2.63 -13.87 14.26
N GLN A 99 -3.64 -14.45 14.90
CA GLN A 99 -4.50 -15.48 14.30
C GLN A 99 -5.82 -14.85 13.87
N LEU A 100 -6.14 -14.92 12.58
CA LEU A 100 -7.28 -14.22 11.98
C LEU A 100 -8.56 -15.06 11.97
N GLY A 101 -8.46 -16.33 12.37
CA GLY A 101 -9.58 -17.26 12.47
C GLY A 101 -10.23 -17.51 11.11
N SER A 102 -11.55 -17.64 11.10
CA SER A 102 -12.35 -17.94 9.90
C SER A 102 -12.47 -16.79 8.91
N ALA A 103 -12.06 -15.56 9.28
CA ALA A 103 -12.11 -14.41 8.37
C ALA A 103 -11.12 -14.53 7.20
N GLY A 104 -10.13 -15.43 7.31
CA GLY A 104 -9.08 -15.53 6.32
C GLY A 104 -8.04 -14.43 6.45
N LEU A 105 -6.91 -14.62 5.76
CA LEU A 105 -5.91 -13.57 5.54
C LEU A 105 -5.71 -13.43 4.03
N LEU A 106 -6.01 -12.25 3.50
CA LEU A 106 -5.65 -11.90 2.12
C LEU A 106 -4.21 -11.39 2.06
N THR A 107 -3.90 -10.40 2.88
CA THR A 107 -2.59 -9.73 2.92
C THR A 107 -2.35 -9.07 4.27
N ALA A 108 -1.08 -8.85 4.59
CA ALA A 108 -0.65 -8.13 5.77
C ALA A 108 0.42 -7.10 5.40
N SER A 109 0.44 -5.98 6.11
CA SER A 109 1.43 -4.92 5.90
C SER A 109 1.77 -4.17 7.18
N TRP A 110 2.96 -3.56 7.19
CA TRP A 110 3.37 -2.66 8.27
C TRP A 110 2.75 -1.28 8.14
N ALA A 111 2.38 -0.69 9.27
CA ALA A 111 2.22 0.76 9.36
C ALA A 111 3.60 1.45 9.34
N PRO A 112 3.68 2.73 8.94
CA PRO A 112 4.94 3.49 8.86
C PRO A 112 5.71 3.56 10.18
N ASP A 113 5.01 3.43 11.32
CA ASP A 113 5.61 3.50 12.65
C ASP A 113 6.33 2.23 13.09
N SER A 114 6.31 1.15 12.30
CA SER A 114 6.90 -0.15 12.64
C SER A 114 6.36 -0.77 13.94
N ARG A 115 5.20 -0.32 14.44
CA ARG A 115 4.57 -0.80 15.68
C ARG A 115 3.14 -1.28 15.46
N HIS A 116 2.53 -0.94 14.34
CA HIS A 116 1.24 -1.48 13.93
C HIS A 116 1.35 -2.36 12.69
N VAL A 117 0.51 -3.39 12.65
CA VAL A 117 0.35 -4.32 11.53
C VAL A 117 -1.08 -4.25 11.04
N LEU A 118 -1.27 -4.07 9.73
CA LEU A 118 -2.57 -4.07 9.07
C LEU A 118 -2.77 -5.44 8.42
N THR A 119 -3.92 -6.07 8.69
CA THR A 119 -4.32 -7.32 8.07
C THR A 119 -5.65 -7.16 7.35
N THR A 120 -5.70 -7.57 6.10
CA THR A 120 -6.92 -7.57 5.29
C THR A 120 -7.53 -8.95 5.28
N ASP A 121 -8.83 -9.04 5.52
CA ASP A 121 -9.57 -10.29 5.47
C ASP A 121 -9.78 -10.78 4.03
N LEU A 122 -10.06 -12.08 3.86
CA LEU A 122 -10.18 -12.69 2.54
C LEU A 122 -11.39 -12.17 1.74
N LEU A 123 -12.40 -11.68 2.44
CA LEU A 123 -13.65 -11.18 1.85
C LEU A 123 -13.66 -9.66 1.65
N HIS A 124 -12.54 -8.96 1.91
CA HIS A 124 -12.44 -7.50 1.83
C HIS A 124 -13.50 -6.75 2.66
N LEU A 125 -13.99 -7.33 3.75
CA LEU A 125 -15.00 -6.71 4.61
C LEU A 125 -14.36 -5.82 5.68
N ARG A 126 -13.10 -6.08 6.03
CA ARG A 126 -12.37 -5.29 7.03
C ARG A 126 -10.87 -5.29 6.84
N ILE A 127 -10.26 -4.14 7.12
CA ILE A 127 -8.85 -4.06 7.47
C ILE A 127 -8.77 -3.94 8.99
N THR A 128 -8.06 -4.87 9.62
CA THR A 128 -7.82 -4.87 11.05
C THR A 128 -6.41 -4.37 11.33
N ILE A 129 -6.29 -3.41 12.21
CA ILE A 129 -5.01 -2.84 12.63
C ILE A 129 -4.69 -3.35 14.03
N TRP A 130 -3.51 -3.95 14.17
CA TRP A 130 -3.02 -4.56 15.39
C TRP A 130 -1.86 -3.75 15.94
N SER A 131 -1.94 -3.31 17.19
CA SER A 131 -0.79 -2.73 17.88
C SER A 131 0.07 -3.82 18.51
N LEU A 132 1.36 -3.83 18.15
CA LEU A 132 2.34 -4.75 18.72
C LEU A 132 2.82 -4.33 20.11
N VAL A 133 2.46 -3.11 20.55
CA VAL A 133 2.90 -2.54 21.84
C VAL A 133 1.86 -2.78 22.93
N ASN A 134 0.64 -2.30 22.73
CA ASN A 134 -0.42 -2.33 23.75
C ASN A 134 -1.51 -3.39 23.46
N LYS A 135 -1.37 -4.15 22.37
CA LYS A 135 -2.34 -5.16 21.89
C LYS A 135 -3.73 -4.59 21.56
N SER A 136 -3.86 -3.28 21.36
CA SER A 136 -5.11 -2.68 20.90
C SER A 136 -5.40 -3.06 19.46
N VAL A 137 -6.69 -3.11 19.13
CA VAL A 137 -7.17 -3.45 17.79
C VAL A 137 -8.08 -2.33 17.30
N ALA A 138 -7.80 -1.82 16.10
CA ALA A 138 -8.68 -0.90 15.38
C ALA A 138 -9.15 -1.55 14.08
N CYS A 139 -10.26 -1.06 13.52
CA CYS A 139 -10.91 -1.67 12.36
C CYS A 139 -11.43 -0.60 11.40
N ILE A 140 -11.08 -0.77 10.12
CA ILE A 140 -11.65 -0.07 8.96
C ILE A 140 -12.67 -1.03 8.35
N LYS A 141 -13.91 -0.59 8.20
CA LYS A 141 -15.03 -1.44 7.76
C LYS A 141 -15.37 -1.15 6.30
N ASN A 142 -15.71 -2.20 5.57
CA ASN A 142 -16.10 -2.13 4.16
C ASN A 142 -15.08 -1.35 3.29
N PRO A 143 -13.78 -1.68 3.37
CA PRO A 143 -12.81 -1.08 2.49
C PRO A 143 -13.18 -1.41 1.04
N LYS A 144 -13.24 -0.38 0.19
CA LYS A 144 -13.59 -0.57 -1.21
C LYS A 144 -12.49 -1.29 -1.98
N ASP A 145 -11.25 -0.90 -1.72
CA ASP A 145 -10.06 -1.52 -2.28
C ASP A 145 -8.94 -1.47 -1.25
N CYS A 146 -8.24 -2.59 -1.08
CA CYS A 146 -7.17 -2.75 -0.08
C CYS A 146 -5.77 -2.62 -0.69
N GLY A 147 -5.66 -2.25 -1.97
CA GLY A 147 -4.42 -1.98 -2.68
C GLY A 147 -4.31 -0.50 -3.00
N GLN A 148 -4.85 -0.09 -4.16
CA GLN A 148 -4.84 1.31 -4.60
C GLN A 148 -5.81 2.19 -3.81
N GLY A 149 -6.79 1.61 -3.12
CA GLY A 149 -7.72 2.35 -2.26
C GLY A 149 -7.20 2.67 -0.86
N LEU A 150 -5.96 2.34 -0.53
CA LEU A 150 -5.38 2.48 0.81
C LEU A 150 -3.96 3.07 0.73
N GLN A 151 -3.73 4.22 1.36
CA GLN A 151 -2.38 4.82 1.35
C GLN A 151 -2.10 5.69 2.58
N PHE A 152 -0.90 5.51 3.15
CA PHE A 152 -0.39 6.40 4.18
C PHE A 152 0.08 7.74 3.59
N SER A 153 -0.04 8.79 4.40
CA SER A 153 0.60 10.06 4.12
C SER A 153 2.13 9.92 4.09
N SER A 154 2.80 10.84 3.40
CA SER A 154 4.26 10.81 3.26
C SER A 154 5.02 10.96 4.58
N ASP A 155 4.42 11.61 5.58
CA ASP A 155 4.93 11.73 6.94
C ASP A 155 4.55 10.54 7.86
N GLY A 156 3.76 9.60 7.34
CA GLY A 156 3.25 8.43 8.07
C GLY A 156 2.29 8.76 9.21
N CYS A 157 1.81 10.00 9.31
CA CYS A 157 0.92 10.45 10.39
C CYS A 157 -0.55 10.15 10.12
N TYR A 158 -0.94 9.92 8.87
CA TYR A 158 -2.31 9.67 8.45
C TYR A 158 -2.41 8.47 7.49
N LEU A 159 -3.60 7.88 7.43
CA LEU A 159 -3.99 6.85 6.48
C LEU A 159 -5.26 7.29 5.76
N ALA A 160 -5.28 7.21 4.42
CA ALA A 160 -6.53 7.30 3.65
C ALA A 160 -6.97 5.90 3.26
N ALA A 161 -8.26 5.67 3.40
CA ALA A 161 -8.94 4.49 2.90
C ALA A 161 -10.18 4.91 2.10
N LEU A 162 -10.39 4.26 0.96
CA LEU A 162 -11.69 4.25 0.29
C LEU A 162 -12.60 3.27 1.02
N GLU A 163 -13.75 3.75 1.50
CA GLU A 163 -14.76 2.95 2.17
C GLU A 163 -16.08 3.05 1.41
N ARG A 164 -16.90 1.99 1.50
CA ARG A 164 -18.26 2.01 0.98
C ARG A 164 -19.26 2.06 2.14
N ILE A 165 -19.99 3.17 2.24
CA ILE A 165 -20.95 3.45 3.31
C ILE A 165 -22.27 3.86 2.67
N ASP A 166 -23.36 3.20 3.06
CA ASP A 166 -24.70 3.43 2.50
C ASP A 166 -24.72 3.42 0.96
N CYS A 167 -23.98 2.48 0.37
CA CYS A 167 -23.79 2.32 -1.08
C CYS A 167 -23.14 3.52 -1.79
N LYS A 168 -22.48 4.41 -1.06
CA LYS A 168 -21.67 5.51 -1.60
C LYS A 168 -20.20 5.35 -1.23
N ASP A 169 -19.34 5.83 -2.12
CA ASP A 169 -17.90 5.82 -1.89
C ASP A 169 -17.51 7.02 -1.03
N HIS A 170 -16.86 6.73 0.09
CA HIS A 170 -16.36 7.72 1.03
C HIS A 170 -14.83 7.66 1.07
N LEU A 171 -14.22 8.80 1.31
CA LEU A 171 -12.82 8.87 1.71
C LEU A 171 -12.77 8.99 3.23
N THR A 172 -12.11 8.03 3.86
CA THR A 172 -11.89 8.00 5.30
C THR A 172 -10.43 8.27 5.59
N ILE A 173 -10.18 9.25 6.45
CA ILE A 173 -8.85 9.68 6.87
C ILE A 173 -8.71 9.40 8.37
N LEU A 174 -7.71 8.59 8.72
CA LEU A 174 -7.40 8.20 10.08
C LEU A 174 -6.04 8.75 10.51
N GLU A 175 -5.88 9.06 11.80
CA GLU A 175 -4.57 9.31 12.39
C GLU A 175 -3.85 7.97 12.61
N ALA A 176 -2.64 7.80 12.07
CA ALA A 176 -1.94 6.52 12.05
C ALA A 176 -1.39 6.06 13.42
N LYS A 177 -1.27 6.95 14.41
CA LYS A 177 -0.81 6.59 15.76
C LYS A 177 -1.94 6.09 16.65
N SER A 178 -3.06 6.80 16.66
CA SER A 178 -4.20 6.54 17.53
C SER A 178 -5.30 5.72 16.84
N TRP A 179 -5.25 5.64 15.51
CA TRP A 179 -6.28 5.07 14.64
C TRP A 179 -7.65 5.72 14.82
N GLN A 180 -7.68 6.97 15.27
CA GLN A 180 -8.90 7.76 15.39
C GLN A 180 -9.29 8.38 14.06
N LEU A 181 -10.60 8.53 13.88
CA LEU A 181 -11.17 9.17 12.70
C LEU A 181 -10.89 10.67 12.72
N VAL A 182 -10.17 11.16 11.70
CA VAL A 182 -9.92 12.59 11.49
C VAL A 182 -11.03 13.17 10.63
N LYS A 183 -11.34 12.51 9.51
CA LYS A 183 -12.36 12.96 8.58
C LYS A 183 -12.94 11.80 7.79
N GLN A 184 -14.24 11.88 7.51
CA GLN A 184 -14.94 11.03 6.56
C GLN A 184 -15.86 11.91 5.74
N PHE A 185 -15.83 11.77 4.42
CA PHE A 185 -16.73 12.52 3.53
C PHE A 185 -17.05 11.73 2.26
N PRO A 186 -18.25 11.96 1.67
CA PRO A 186 -18.61 11.35 0.40
C PRO A 186 -17.80 11.92 -0.75
N LEU A 187 -17.38 11.03 -1.64
CA LEU A 187 -16.70 11.40 -2.88
C LEU A 187 -17.72 11.79 -3.95
N SER A 188 -17.33 12.70 -4.85
CA SER A 188 -18.11 13.05 -6.04
C SER A 188 -17.93 12.05 -7.19
N THR A 189 -17.02 11.09 -7.03
CA THR A 189 -16.70 10.02 -7.97
C THR A 189 -17.86 9.02 -8.08
N SER A 190 -18.07 8.46 -9.27
CA SER A 190 -19.14 7.48 -9.50
C SER A 190 -18.80 6.10 -8.94
N ASP A 191 -17.54 5.69 -9.10
CA ASP A 191 -17.01 4.41 -8.65
C ASP A 191 -15.48 4.54 -8.47
N ALA A 192 -15.05 5.09 -7.32
CA ALA A 192 -13.64 5.32 -7.00
C ALA A 192 -12.81 4.02 -7.08
N ALA A 193 -11.82 3.95 -7.98
CA ALA A 193 -11.00 2.75 -8.18
C ALA A 193 -9.67 2.79 -7.41
N GLY A 194 -9.19 3.98 -7.06
CA GLY A 194 -7.95 4.13 -6.31
C GLY A 194 -7.73 5.56 -5.85
N LEU A 195 -6.72 5.71 -5.00
CA LEU A 195 -6.27 6.99 -4.49
C LEU A 195 -4.75 7.13 -4.55
N ALA A 196 -4.29 8.37 -4.59
CA ALA A 196 -2.89 8.74 -4.49
C ALA A 196 -2.75 9.92 -3.55
N TRP A 197 -2.12 9.68 -2.41
CA TRP A 197 -1.83 10.67 -1.39
C TRP A 197 -0.52 11.40 -1.72
N GLY A 198 -0.60 12.71 -1.94
CA GLY A 198 0.53 13.57 -2.25
C GLY A 198 1.14 14.22 -1.01
N CYS A 199 2.46 14.41 -1.04
CA CYS A 199 3.12 15.38 -0.18
C CYS A 199 2.81 16.78 -0.75
N GLY A 200 2.28 17.69 0.06
CA GLY A 200 2.05 19.06 -0.41
C GLY A 200 3.36 19.70 -0.86
N GLY A 201 3.33 20.39 -2.02
CA GLY A 201 4.52 21.10 -2.51
C GLY A 201 4.98 22.19 -1.54
N ASP A 202 6.30 22.21 -1.29
CA ASP A 202 7.07 23.12 -0.45
C ASP A 202 6.53 23.34 1.00
N ALA A 203 7.23 22.74 1.97
CA ALA A 203 7.13 23.03 3.41
C ALA A 203 5.73 22.88 4.07
N GLY A 204 5.09 21.71 3.89
CA GLY A 204 4.41 21.05 5.01
C GLY A 204 2.92 21.31 5.24
N THR A 205 2.15 21.97 4.36
CA THR A 205 0.72 22.21 4.70
C THR A 205 -0.28 22.22 3.53
N ALA A 206 -0.20 21.25 2.63
CA ALA A 206 -1.33 20.94 1.75
C ALA A 206 -1.31 19.46 1.37
N THR A 207 -1.95 18.67 2.21
CA THR A 207 -2.03 17.23 2.03
C THR A 207 -3.16 16.94 1.03
N ILE A 208 -2.79 16.58 -0.19
CA ILE A 208 -3.71 16.43 -1.31
C ILE A 208 -3.90 14.96 -1.62
N ILE A 209 -5.15 14.57 -1.82
CA ILE A 209 -5.51 13.21 -2.12
C ILE A 209 -6.16 13.22 -3.50
N ALA A 210 -5.49 12.62 -4.48
CA ALA A 210 -6.08 12.34 -5.77
C ALA A 210 -6.92 11.08 -5.66
N VAL A 211 -8.15 11.10 -6.16
CA VAL A 211 -9.02 9.93 -6.25
C VAL A 211 -9.54 9.86 -7.68
N TRP A 212 -9.53 8.67 -8.28
CA TRP A 212 -10.02 8.47 -9.64
C TRP A 212 -11.08 7.40 -9.74
N ASP A 213 -11.94 7.53 -10.74
CA ASP A 213 -12.98 6.55 -11.07
C ASP A 213 -12.41 5.32 -11.79
N SER A 214 -13.21 4.25 -11.82
CA SER A 214 -12.95 3.04 -12.61
C SER A 214 -12.94 3.31 -14.11
N ILE A 215 -12.57 2.29 -14.89
CA ILE A 215 -12.34 2.36 -16.35
C ILE A 215 -13.52 2.97 -17.15
N LEU A 216 -14.73 2.96 -16.58
CA LEU A 216 -15.94 3.47 -17.20
C LEU A 216 -15.98 5.00 -17.33
N ALA A 217 -15.22 5.74 -16.51
CA ALA A 217 -15.19 7.19 -16.55
C ALA A 217 -13.77 7.74 -16.37
N TYR A 218 -13.36 8.65 -17.25
CA TYR A 218 -12.13 9.43 -17.04
C TYR A 218 -12.41 10.59 -16.08
N ASN A 219 -12.51 10.26 -14.78
CA ASN A 219 -12.64 11.23 -13.71
C ASN A 219 -11.49 11.06 -12.73
N LEU A 220 -10.76 12.15 -12.48
CA LEU A 220 -9.79 12.26 -11.40
C LEU A 220 -10.07 13.55 -10.64
N THR A 221 -10.34 13.43 -9.35
CA THR A 221 -10.68 14.55 -8.47
C THR A 221 -9.61 14.68 -7.38
N LEU A 222 -9.14 15.90 -7.17
CA LEU A 222 -8.18 16.23 -6.13
C LEU A 222 -8.92 16.80 -4.92
N TYR A 223 -8.67 16.22 -3.76
CA TYR A 223 -9.26 16.63 -2.49
C TYR A 223 -8.19 17.17 -1.55
N ALA A 224 -8.54 18.22 -0.80
CA ALA A 224 -7.85 18.56 0.43
C ALA A 224 -8.32 17.66 1.58
N MET A 225 -7.51 17.48 2.61
CA MET A 225 -7.88 16.75 3.84
C MET A 225 -9.19 17.18 4.49
N CYS A 226 -9.60 18.44 4.30
CA CYS A 226 -10.85 18.95 4.83
C CYS A 226 -12.10 18.48 4.06
N GLY A 227 -11.92 17.80 2.92
CA GLY A 227 -12.98 17.35 2.02
C GLY A 227 -13.30 18.32 0.88
N ARG A 228 -12.59 19.44 0.78
CA ARG A 228 -12.76 20.40 -0.32
C ARG A 228 -12.17 19.84 -1.60
N VAL A 229 -12.95 19.88 -2.68
CA VAL A 229 -12.45 19.62 -4.05
C VAL A 229 -11.58 20.79 -4.49
N LEU A 230 -10.34 20.50 -4.85
CA LEU A 230 -9.35 21.48 -5.35
C LEU A 230 -9.41 21.60 -6.87
N SER A 231 -9.48 20.47 -7.57
CA SER A 231 -9.61 20.38 -9.01
C SER A 231 -10.24 19.05 -9.39
N SER A 232 -10.89 19.01 -10.55
CA SER A 232 -11.39 17.78 -11.13
C SER A 232 -11.06 17.76 -12.62
N VAL A 233 -10.41 16.70 -13.07
CA VAL A 233 -10.20 16.40 -14.48
C VAL A 233 -11.25 15.39 -14.89
N CYS A 234 -12.20 15.86 -15.70
CA CYS A 234 -13.27 15.05 -16.27
C CYS A 234 -13.15 15.15 -17.79
N GLY A 235 -13.24 14.03 -18.52
CA GLY A 235 -13.20 14.09 -19.97
C GLY A 235 -13.54 12.79 -20.66
N ALA A 236 -14.84 12.53 -20.79
CA ALA A 236 -15.36 11.40 -21.56
C ALA A 236 -15.08 11.53 -23.08
N GLU A 237 -14.90 12.75 -23.59
CA GLU A 237 -14.77 13.00 -25.05
C GLU A 237 -13.34 13.36 -25.51
N SER A 238 -12.44 13.76 -24.60
CA SER A 238 -11.07 14.19 -24.94
C SER A 238 -9.96 13.23 -24.50
N TYR A 239 -10.19 12.39 -23.47
CA TYR A 239 -9.14 11.59 -22.83
C TYR A 239 -9.36 10.07 -22.83
N GLY A 240 -10.46 9.57 -23.41
CA GLY A 240 -10.68 8.13 -23.65
C GLY A 240 -11.04 7.31 -22.39
N HIS A 241 -10.53 6.07 -22.32
CA HIS A 241 -10.82 5.10 -21.26
C HIS A 241 -10.11 5.46 -19.94
N GLY A 242 -10.77 5.22 -18.80
CA GLY A 242 -10.48 5.78 -17.47
C GLY A 242 -9.04 5.70 -16.92
N VAL A 243 -8.85 6.18 -15.70
CA VAL A 243 -7.53 6.25 -15.07
C VAL A 243 -7.13 4.87 -14.53
N ARG A 244 -5.94 4.39 -14.91
CA ARG A 244 -5.37 3.12 -14.43
C ARG A 244 -4.63 3.27 -13.11
N GLY A 245 -4.05 4.46 -12.87
CA GLY A 245 -3.35 4.77 -11.64
C GLY A 245 -2.73 6.16 -11.68
N ALA A 246 -2.39 6.68 -10.51
CA ALA A 246 -1.68 7.95 -10.39
C ALA A 246 -0.58 7.87 -9.32
N ALA A 247 0.47 8.66 -9.48
CA ALA A 247 1.58 8.72 -8.54
C ALA A 247 2.12 10.15 -8.42
N TRP A 248 2.27 10.61 -7.19
CA TRP A 248 2.88 11.91 -6.91
C TRP A 248 4.40 11.82 -7.03
N SER A 249 5.00 12.88 -7.56
CA SER A 249 6.44 13.10 -7.47
C SER A 249 6.86 13.16 -6.00
N PRO A 250 8.07 12.70 -5.63
CA PRO A 250 8.56 12.78 -4.25
C PRO A 250 8.62 14.21 -3.69
N THR A 251 8.72 15.20 -4.58
CA THR A 251 8.72 16.63 -4.23
C THR A 251 7.32 17.21 -4.08
N GLY A 252 6.27 16.47 -4.42
CA GLY A 252 4.88 16.93 -4.37
C GLY A 252 4.48 17.89 -5.50
N LYS A 253 5.41 18.26 -6.38
CA LYS A 253 5.20 19.30 -7.40
C LYS A 253 4.46 18.80 -8.65
N HIS A 254 4.49 17.50 -8.89
CA HIS A 254 3.87 16.88 -10.05
C HIS A 254 3.07 15.64 -9.66
N LEU A 255 1.96 15.43 -10.36
CA LEU A 255 1.18 14.19 -10.33
C LEU A 255 1.25 13.55 -11.72
N VAL A 256 1.70 12.30 -11.78
CA VAL A 256 1.68 11.51 -13.02
C VAL A 256 0.44 10.64 -13.01
N ILE A 257 -0.34 10.68 -14.10
CA ILE A 257 -1.59 9.94 -14.28
C ILE A 257 -1.40 9.01 -15.48
N GLY A 258 -1.60 7.71 -15.27
CA GLY A 258 -1.63 6.73 -16.34
C GLY A 258 -3.07 6.39 -16.71
N GLY A 259 -3.44 6.61 -17.96
CA GLY A 259 -4.74 6.21 -18.49
C GLY A 259 -4.72 4.80 -19.09
N HIS A 260 -5.91 4.23 -19.27
CA HIS A 260 -6.09 3.00 -20.06
C HIS A 260 -5.91 3.24 -21.58
N ASP A 261 -5.73 4.50 -21.99
CA ASP A 261 -5.52 4.97 -23.35
C ASP A 261 -4.04 4.96 -23.81
N THR A 262 -3.16 4.23 -23.11
CA THR A 262 -1.70 4.14 -23.39
C THR A 262 -0.95 5.48 -23.29
N LYS A 263 -1.53 6.44 -22.56
CA LYS A 263 -0.94 7.77 -22.34
C LYS A 263 -0.64 8.01 -20.86
N LEU A 264 0.49 8.69 -20.66
CA LEU A 264 0.90 9.27 -19.39
C LEU A 264 0.68 10.78 -19.45
N ARG A 265 0.02 11.32 -18.43
CA ARG A 265 -0.23 12.75 -18.28
C ARG A 265 0.47 13.22 -17.03
N VAL A 266 1.11 14.39 -17.11
CA VAL A 266 1.76 15.03 -15.96
C VAL A 266 0.98 16.29 -15.65
N MET A 267 0.55 16.41 -14.40
CA MET A 267 -0.17 17.54 -13.86
C MET A 267 0.73 18.32 -12.92
N SER A 268 0.67 19.66 -13.00
CA SER A 268 1.38 20.55 -12.08
C SER A 268 0.56 20.81 -10.81
N TYR A 269 1.21 20.74 -9.65
CA TYR A 269 0.62 21.10 -8.36
C TYR A 269 0.18 22.57 -8.30
N MET A 270 0.88 23.48 -8.99
CA MET A 270 0.61 24.91 -8.89
C MET A 270 -0.65 25.33 -9.66
N THR A 271 -0.93 24.69 -10.79
CA THR A 271 -2.01 25.11 -11.70
C THR A 271 -3.14 24.10 -11.80
N TRP A 272 -2.91 22.84 -11.38
CA TRP A 272 -3.81 21.71 -11.60
C TRP A 272 -4.09 21.36 -13.06
N ASP A 273 -3.29 21.91 -13.97
CA ASP A 273 -3.38 21.64 -15.40
C ASP A 273 -2.43 20.52 -15.82
N ILE A 274 -2.83 19.80 -16.87
CA ILE A 274 -1.97 18.83 -17.54
C ILE A 274 -0.90 19.60 -18.32
N THR A 275 0.35 19.58 -17.84
CA THR A 275 1.47 20.29 -18.45
C THR A 275 2.12 19.50 -19.58
N SER A 276 1.98 18.17 -19.58
CA SER A 276 2.53 17.32 -20.64
C SER A 276 1.75 16.02 -20.79
N GLU A 277 1.58 15.57 -22.02
CA GLU A 277 1.04 14.26 -22.38
C GLU A 277 2.10 13.48 -23.17
N ARG A 278 2.30 12.21 -22.83
CA ARG A 278 3.19 11.30 -23.55
C ARG A 278 2.49 9.97 -23.81
N ALA A 279 2.39 9.59 -25.07
CA ALA A 279 2.01 8.24 -25.45
C ALA A 279 3.19 7.29 -25.24
N HIS A 280 2.92 6.07 -24.79
CA HIS A 280 3.91 5.00 -24.78
C HIS A 280 3.45 3.87 -25.71
N SER A 281 4.40 3.24 -26.40
CA SER A 281 4.11 2.03 -27.15
C SER A 281 3.63 0.94 -26.19
N PRO A 282 2.61 0.14 -26.56
CA PRO A 282 2.28 -1.08 -25.81
C PRO A 282 3.36 -2.17 -26.00
N ILE A 283 4.23 -2.03 -27.01
CA ILE A 283 5.32 -2.95 -27.33
C ILE A 283 6.62 -2.40 -26.76
N ILE A 284 7.20 -3.11 -25.80
CA ILE A 284 8.57 -2.86 -25.34
C ILE A 284 9.47 -3.63 -26.31
N GLU A 285 10.00 -2.94 -27.32
CA GLU A 285 11.03 -3.53 -28.17
C GLU A 285 12.29 -3.70 -27.32
N GLY A 286 12.65 -4.96 -27.03
CA GLY A 286 13.93 -5.26 -26.42
C GLY A 286 15.04 -4.77 -27.35
N LYS A 287 16.01 -4.02 -26.82
CA LYS A 287 17.24 -3.73 -27.57
C LYS A 287 17.89 -5.06 -27.93
N THR A 288 17.70 -5.52 -29.16
CA THR A 288 18.58 -6.53 -29.74
C THR A 288 19.93 -5.85 -29.87
N GLY A 289 20.91 -6.33 -29.08
CA GLY A 289 22.28 -5.86 -29.20
C GLY A 289 22.74 -6.09 -30.63
N SER A 290 23.04 -5.01 -31.35
CA SER A 290 23.91 -5.10 -32.52
C SER A 290 25.29 -5.47 -32.00
N ASN A 291 25.70 -6.71 -32.23
CA ASN A 291 27.08 -7.18 -32.08
C ASN A 291 28.05 -6.33 -32.91
#